data_AF-A0A7V9ZGA3-F1
#
_entry.id   AF-A0A7V9ZGA3-F1
#
_cell.length_a   1.000
_cell.length_b   1.000
_cell.length_c   1.000
_cell.angle_alpha   90.00
_cell.angle_beta   90.00
_cell.angle_gamma   90.00
#
_symmetry.space_group_name_H-M   'P 1'
#
loop_
_entity.id
_entity.type
_entity.pdbx_description
1 polymer ?
#
loop_
_entity_poly.entity_id
_entity_poly.type
_entity_poly.pdbx_seq_one_letter_code
_entity_poly.pdbx_strand_id
1 'polypeptide(L)'
;MTLRIALAVLHLVALGVGLGAVWARGRSLRTRPLDIPAVRRAFVADGWWGIAAVLWISTGLWRAFAGIEKPTEYYLQNHMFYAKMGLLALVLILEIRPMVTLIRWRAAAGRERDSWVPDEKVAGFISAVSHVQAALIIGMVAAAVAMTRGLGSR
;
A
#
# COMPACT_ATOMS: atom_id res chain seq x y z
N MET A 1 -7.78 -10.40 25.52
CA MET A 1 -6.48 -9.68 25.54
C MET A 1 -5.60 -10.02 24.32
N THR A 2 -5.42 -11.30 24.01
CA THR A 2 -4.55 -11.82 22.92
C THR A 2 -4.93 -11.38 21.50
N LEU A 3 -6.20 -11.48 21.11
CA LEU A 3 -6.63 -11.11 19.75
C LEU A 3 -6.41 -9.63 19.41
N ARG A 4 -6.63 -8.73 20.39
CA ARG A 4 -6.45 -7.27 20.21
C ARG A 4 -5.00 -6.94 19.86
N ILE A 5 -4.08 -7.52 20.62
CA ILE A 5 -2.64 -7.33 20.44
C ILE A 5 -2.20 -7.93 19.11
N ALA A 6 -2.66 -9.14 18.76
CA ALA A 6 -2.34 -9.77 17.49
C ALA A 6 -2.76 -8.91 16.29
N LEU A 7 -3.99 -8.38 16.30
CA LEU A 7 -4.48 -7.50 15.23
C LEU A 7 -3.67 -6.20 15.13
N ALA A 8 -3.33 -5.59 16.27
CA ALA A 8 -2.51 -4.38 16.29
C ALA A 8 -1.10 -4.64 15.74
N VAL A 9 -0.44 -5.73 16.15
CA VAL A 9 0.88 -6.14 15.67
C VAL A 9 0.84 -6.40 14.17
N LEU A 10 -0.11 -7.21 13.68
CA LEU A 10 -0.24 -7.50 12.26
C LEU A 10 -0.49 -6.24 11.43
N HIS A 11 -1.31 -5.31 11.94
CA HIS A 11 -1.58 -4.04 11.25
C HIS A 11 -0.33 -3.15 11.16
N LEU A 12 0.52 -3.13 12.19
CA LEU A 12 1.77 -2.36 12.19
C LEU A 12 2.86 -3.04 11.35
N VAL A 13 2.93 -4.37 11.36
CA VAL A 13 3.81 -5.13 10.46
C VAL A 13 3.43 -4.89 9.01
N ALA A 14 2.12 -4.91 8.70
CA ALA A 14 1.63 -4.57 7.36
C ALA A 14 2.04 -3.15 6.93
N LEU A 15 2.13 -2.20 7.86
CA LEU A 15 2.67 -0.87 7.59
C LEU A 15 4.14 -0.89 7.21
N GLY A 16 4.99 -1.54 8.01
CA GLY A 16 6.41 -1.62 7.71
C GLY A 16 6.68 -2.34 6.38
N VAL A 17 6.03 -3.48 6.16
CA VAL A 17 6.16 -4.27 4.93
C VAL A 17 5.63 -3.50 3.73
N GLY A 18 4.42 -2.92 3.83
CA GLY A 18 3.79 -2.20 2.74
C GLY A 18 4.57 -0.97 2.31
N LEU A 19 5.01 -0.14 3.26
CA LEU A 19 5.80 1.06 2.96
C LEU A 19 7.15 0.69 2.32
N GLY A 20 7.85 -0.32 2.87
CA GLY A 20 9.11 -0.80 2.30
C GLY A 20 8.93 -1.39 0.90
N ALA A 21 7.87 -2.17 0.69
CA ALA A 21 7.55 -2.81 -0.58
C ALA A 21 7.23 -1.79 -1.68
N VAL A 22 6.33 -0.83 -1.43
CA VAL A 22 5.96 0.18 -2.43
C VAL A 22 7.14 1.08 -2.78
N TRP A 23 7.98 1.43 -1.79
CA TRP A 23 9.22 2.17 -2.02
C TRP A 23 10.23 1.39 -2.86
N ALA A 24 10.46 0.11 -2.53
CA ALA A 24 11.37 -0.76 -3.28
C ALA A 24 10.90 -0.99 -4.72
N ARG A 25 9.59 -1.11 -4.94
CA ARG A 25 8.98 -1.18 -6.28
C ARG A 25 9.26 0.10 -7.08
N GLY A 26 9.00 1.26 -6.46
CA GLY A 26 9.24 2.55 -7.07
C GLY A 26 10.72 2.76 -7.43
N ARG A 27 11.63 2.43 -6.52
CA ARG A 27 13.08 2.54 -6.74
C ARG A 27 13.57 1.62 -7.85
N SER A 28 13.09 0.38 -7.89
CA SER A 28 13.48 -0.59 -8.92
C SER A 28 13.07 -0.13 -10.32
N LEU A 29 11.86 0.42 -10.48
CA LEU A 29 11.36 0.87 -11.79
C LEU A 29 11.90 2.25 -12.22
N ARG A 30 12.66 2.93 -11.35
CA ARG A 30 13.30 4.22 -11.66
C ARG A 30 14.64 4.08 -12.36
N THR A 31 15.29 2.91 -12.31
CA THR A 31 16.64 2.71 -12.87
C THR A 31 16.66 2.90 -14.38
N ARG A 32 17.69 3.57 -14.91
CA ARG A 32 17.89 3.80 -16.35
C ARG A 32 19.35 3.49 -16.74
N PRO A 33 19.59 2.70 -17.80
CA PRO A 33 18.60 1.97 -18.60
C PRO A 33 17.83 0.94 -17.76
N LEU A 34 16.58 0.67 -18.13
CA LEU A 34 15.75 -0.30 -17.40
C LEU A 34 16.13 -1.72 -17.81
N ASP A 35 16.61 -2.51 -16.84
CA ASP A 35 17.01 -3.90 -17.06
C ASP A 35 15.97 -4.90 -16.50
N ILE A 36 15.99 -6.12 -17.05
CA ILE A 36 15.11 -7.22 -16.62
C ILE A 36 15.29 -7.56 -15.13
N PRO A 37 16.52 -7.58 -14.56
CA PRO A 37 16.71 -7.74 -13.13
C PRO A 37 15.98 -6.70 -12.27
N ALA A 38 15.99 -5.41 -12.65
CA ALA A 38 15.22 -4.38 -11.93
C ALA A 38 13.72 -4.63 -11.98
N VAL A 39 13.19 -5.02 -13.14
CA VAL A 39 11.77 -5.35 -13.26
C VAL A 39 11.41 -6.56 -12.39
N ARG A 40 12.26 -7.59 -12.32
CA ARG A 40 12.03 -8.75 -11.44
C ARG A 40 12.03 -8.35 -9.96
N ARG A 41 12.93 -7.46 -9.52
CA ARG A 41 12.88 -6.91 -8.15
C ARG A 41 11.57 -6.15 -7.90
N ALA A 42 11.09 -5.39 -8.89
CA ALA A 42 9.80 -4.72 -8.80
C ALA A 42 8.64 -5.71 -8.65
N PHE A 43 8.67 -6.87 -9.33
CA PHE A 43 7.65 -7.91 -9.16
C PHE A 43 7.62 -8.54 -7.77
N VAL A 44 8.79 -8.73 -7.14
CA VAL A 44 8.88 -9.25 -5.77
C VAL A 44 8.33 -8.21 -4.79
N ALA A 45 8.74 -6.96 -4.95
CA ALA A 45 8.25 -5.85 -4.14
C ALA A 45 6.73 -5.67 -4.29
N ASP A 46 6.20 -5.78 -5.50
CA ASP A 46 4.77 -5.76 -5.81
C ASP A 46 3.99 -6.89 -5.13
N GLY A 47 4.55 -8.10 -5.05
CA GLY A 47 3.96 -9.21 -4.29
C GLY A 47 3.83 -8.89 -2.80
N TRP A 48 4.89 -8.37 -2.19
CA TRP A 48 4.85 -7.94 -0.79
C TRP A 48 3.90 -6.76 -0.54
N TRP A 49 3.78 -5.85 -1.50
CA TRP A 49 2.80 -4.76 -1.46
C TRP A 49 1.36 -5.31 -1.44
N GLY A 50 1.04 -6.29 -2.29
CA GLY A 50 -0.26 -6.96 -2.29
C GLY A 50 -0.57 -7.68 -0.98
N ILE A 51 0.40 -8.44 -0.42
CA ILE A 51 0.25 -9.11 0.87
C ILE A 51 -0.01 -8.09 2.00
N ALA A 52 0.77 -7.01 2.03
CA ALA A 52 0.60 -5.93 3.00
C ALA A 52 -0.79 -5.29 2.89
N ALA A 53 -1.29 -5.05 1.67
CA ALA A 53 -2.61 -4.47 1.46
C ALA A 53 -3.73 -5.37 2.03
N VAL A 54 -3.68 -6.68 1.77
CA VAL A 54 -4.64 -7.65 2.31
C VAL A 54 -4.61 -7.66 3.85
N LEU A 55 -3.41 -7.72 4.44
CA LEU A 55 -3.25 -7.69 5.90
C LEU A 55 -3.77 -6.39 6.50
N TRP A 56 -3.48 -5.24 5.87
CA TRP A 56 -3.92 -3.95 6.37
C TRP A 56 -5.42 -3.76 6.35
N ILE A 57 -6.05 -4.11 5.22
CA ILE A 57 -7.50 -3.96 5.05
C ILE A 57 -8.22 -4.90 6.02
N SER A 58 -7.84 -6.19 6.07
CA SER A 58 -8.48 -7.17 6.95
C SER A 58 -8.35 -6.79 8.44
N THR A 59 -7.13 -6.49 8.91
CA THR A 59 -6.89 -6.08 10.30
C THR A 59 -7.54 -4.73 10.62
N GLY A 60 -7.55 -3.78 9.68
CA GLY A 60 -8.19 -2.47 9.83
C GLY A 60 -9.70 -2.57 9.99
N LEU A 61 -10.36 -3.39 9.17
CA LEU A 61 -11.80 -3.66 9.26
C LEU A 61 -12.17 -4.28 10.61
N TRP A 62 -11.43 -5.29 11.05
CA TRP A 62 -11.66 -5.89 12.37
C TRP A 62 -11.51 -4.88 13.51
N ARG A 63 -10.48 -4.03 13.46
CA ARG A 63 -10.24 -3.03 14.51
C ARG A 63 -11.31 -1.94 14.56
N ALA A 64 -11.86 -1.54 13.40
CA ALA A 64 -12.87 -0.48 13.33
C ALA A 64 -14.30 -0.97 13.64
N PHE A 65 -14.65 -2.20 13.27
CA PHE A 65 -16.05 -2.66 13.25
C PHE A 65 -16.36 -3.85 14.17
N ALA A 66 -15.38 -4.62 14.63
CA ALA A 66 -15.67 -5.81 15.43
C ALA A 66 -15.93 -5.53 16.93
N GLY A 67 -16.09 -4.25 17.33
CA GLY A 67 -16.30 -3.86 18.73
C GLY A 67 -15.12 -4.18 19.64
N ILE A 68 -13.94 -4.42 19.07
CA ILE A 68 -12.77 -4.92 19.80
C ILE A 68 -12.00 -3.79 20.50
N GLU A 69 -11.89 -2.59 19.92
CA GLU A 69 -11.04 -1.52 20.49
C GLU A 69 -11.84 -0.33 21.03
N LYS A 70 -12.64 0.32 20.16
CA LYS A 70 -13.51 1.44 20.51
C LYS A 70 -14.91 1.20 19.91
N PRO A 71 -15.97 1.80 20.48
CA PRO A 71 -17.28 1.79 19.85
C PRO A 71 -17.17 2.34 18.43
N THR A 72 -17.83 1.72 17.46
CA THR A 72 -17.78 2.15 16.05
C THR A 72 -18.20 3.62 15.89
N GLU A 73 -19.12 4.11 16.73
CA GLU A 73 -19.50 5.51 16.86
C GLU A 73 -18.29 6.47 16.94
N TYR A 74 -17.25 6.09 17.71
CA TYR A 74 -16.06 6.92 17.90
C TYR A 74 -15.31 7.18 16.58
N TYR A 75 -15.26 6.19 15.70
CA TYR A 75 -14.63 6.34 14.39
C TYR A 75 -15.49 7.15 13.44
N LEU A 76 -16.81 6.92 13.45
CA LEU A 76 -17.76 7.59 12.55
C LEU A 76 -17.96 9.08 12.87
N GLN A 77 -17.66 9.52 14.09
CA GLN A 77 -17.76 10.94 14.46
C GLN A 77 -16.45 11.73 14.25
N ASN A 78 -15.37 11.09 13.79
CA ASN A 78 -14.06 11.73 13.69
C ASN A 78 -13.67 12.04 12.22
N HIS A 79 -13.47 13.31 11.90
CA HIS A 79 -13.04 13.75 10.55
C HIS A 79 -11.66 13.19 10.14
N MET A 80 -10.75 12.95 11.08
CA MET A 80 -9.44 12.35 10.78
C MET A 80 -9.56 10.86 10.41
N PHE A 81 -10.59 10.17 10.92
CA PHE A 81 -10.91 8.83 10.43
C PHE A 81 -11.32 8.87 8.96
N TYR A 82 -12.23 9.78 8.57
CA TYR A 82 -12.61 9.96 7.17
C TYR A 82 -11.44 10.38 6.28
N ALA A 83 -10.55 11.26 6.76
CA ALA A 83 -9.34 11.62 6.03
C ALA A 83 -8.45 10.40 5.77
N LYS A 84 -8.22 9.56 6.81
CA LYS A 84 -7.48 8.29 6.66
C LYS A 84 -8.15 7.36 5.65
N MET A 85 -9.48 7.23 5.68
CA MET A 85 -10.23 6.39 4.74
C MET A 85 -10.18 6.93 3.31
N GLY A 86 -10.23 8.26 3.12
CA GLY A 86 -10.06 8.90 1.83
C GLY A 86 -8.67 8.69 1.24
N LEU A 87 -7.62 8.80 2.06
CA LEU A 87 -6.25 8.48 1.65
C LEU A 87 -6.09 7.01 1.26
N LEU A 88 -6.67 6.09 2.04
CA LEU A 88 -6.69 4.66 1.69
C LEU A 88 -7.39 4.43 0.34
N ALA A 89 -8.56 5.04 0.12
CA ALA A 89 -9.28 4.94 -1.14
C ALA A 89 -8.44 5.47 -2.32
N LEU A 90 -7.76 6.60 -2.14
CA LEU A 90 -6.86 7.15 -3.16
C LEU A 90 -5.68 6.22 -3.47
N VAL A 91 -5.06 5.61 -2.45
CA VAL A 91 -4.01 4.60 -2.64
C VAL A 91 -4.51 3.44 -3.50
N LEU A 92 -5.71 2.93 -3.22
CA LEU A 92 -6.31 1.82 -3.96
C LEU A 92 -6.65 2.20 -5.41
N ILE A 93 -7.22 3.38 -5.63
CA ILE A 93 -7.52 3.88 -6.99
C ILE A 93 -6.23 4.01 -7.80
N LEU A 94 -5.18 4.61 -7.21
CA LEU A 94 -3.88 4.74 -7.85
C LEU A 94 -3.22 3.38 -8.14
N GLU A 95 -3.50 2.35 -7.32
CA GLU A 95 -2.90 1.02 -7.45
C GLU A 95 -3.44 0.22 -8.64
N ILE A 96 -4.68 0.48 -9.10
CA ILE A 96 -5.33 -0.32 -10.15
C ILE A 96 -4.45 -0.42 -11.40
N ARG A 97 -3.92 0.71 -11.88
CA ARG A 97 -3.12 0.75 -13.12
C ARG A 97 -1.75 0.07 -12.96
N PRO A 98 -0.92 0.38 -11.94
CA PRO A 98 0.29 -0.38 -11.61
C PRO A 98 0.05 -1.88 -11.53
N MET A 99 -0.95 -2.31 -10.76
CA MET A 99 -1.24 -3.73 -10.51
C MET A 99 -1.54 -4.47 -11.82
N VAL A 100 -2.48 -3.97 -12.62
CA VAL A 100 -2.84 -4.59 -13.92
C VAL A 100 -1.63 -4.61 -14.86
N THR A 101 -0.83 -3.55 -14.88
CA THR A 101 0.35 -3.46 -15.75
C THR A 101 1.42 -4.48 -15.36
N LEU A 102 1.74 -4.58 -14.07
CA LEU A 102 2.76 -5.51 -13.57
C LEU A 102 2.31 -6.97 -13.70
N ILE A 103 1.02 -7.27 -13.58
CA ILE A 103 0.47 -8.60 -13.89
C ILE A 103 0.72 -8.96 -15.36
N ARG A 104 0.41 -8.04 -16.29
CA ARG A 104 0.65 -8.25 -17.73
C ARG A 104 2.12 -8.42 -18.05
N TRP A 105 2.98 -7.61 -17.44
CA TRP A 105 4.44 -7.70 -17.59
C TRP A 105 4.98 -9.02 -17.06
N ARG A 106 4.51 -9.48 -15.90
CA ARG A 106 4.90 -10.77 -15.33
C ARG A 106 4.53 -11.93 -16.26
N ALA A 107 3.36 -11.86 -16.90
CA ALA A 107 2.94 -12.86 -17.88
C ALA A 107 3.76 -12.81 -19.18
N ALA A 108 4.07 -11.62 -19.70
CA ALA A 108 4.87 -11.45 -20.91
C ALA A 108 6.32 -11.91 -20.70
N ALA A 109 6.96 -11.48 -19.60
CA ALA A 109 8.30 -11.90 -19.21
C ALA A 109 8.40 -13.42 -19.01
N GLY A 110 7.31 -14.08 -18.59
CA GLY A 110 7.26 -15.54 -18.47
C GLY A 110 7.24 -16.28 -19.82
N ARG A 111 6.59 -15.70 -20.84
CA ARG A 111 6.47 -16.29 -22.19
C ARG A 111 7.71 -16.05 -23.05
N GLU A 112 8.18 -14.81 -23.06
CA GLU A 112 9.22 -14.33 -23.98
C GLU A 112 10.62 -14.31 -23.32
N ARG A 113 10.71 -14.58 -22.01
CA ARG A 113 11.95 -14.62 -21.23
C ARG A 113 12.84 -13.39 -21.45
N ASP A 114 13.90 -13.56 -22.22
CA ASP A 114 14.95 -12.55 -22.41
C ASP A 114 14.71 -11.64 -23.63
N SER A 115 13.73 -11.95 -24.49
CA SER A 115 13.36 -11.09 -25.63
C SER A 115 12.31 -10.04 -25.28
N TRP A 116 11.66 -10.17 -24.11
CA TRP A 116 10.69 -9.18 -23.65
C TRP A 116 11.38 -7.91 -23.18
N VAL A 117 10.95 -6.75 -23.69
CA VAL A 117 11.50 -5.45 -23.30
C VAL A 117 10.42 -4.63 -22.58
N PRO A 118 10.67 -4.19 -21.32
CA PRO A 118 9.74 -3.32 -20.59
C PRO A 118 9.72 -1.90 -21.16
N ASP A 119 8.54 -1.28 -21.21
CA ASP A 119 8.40 0.12 -21.57
C ASP A 119 8.90 1.03 -20.43
N GLU A 120 9.98 1.77 -20.69
CA GLU A 120 10.59 2.68 -19.71
C GLU A 120 9.68 3.85 -19.31
N LYS A 121 8.82 4.35 -20.19
CA LYS A 121 7.87 5.42 -19.84
C LYS A 121 6.83 4.89 -18.86
N VAL A 122 6.32 3.69 -19.11
CA VAL A 122 5.38 3.02 -18.22
C VAL A 122 6.05 2.70 -16.87
N ALA A 123 7.29 2.22 -16.86
CA ALA A 123 8.05 2.01 -15.63
C ALA A 123 8.23 3.31 -14.84
N GLY A 124 8.53 4.42 -15.51
CA GLY A 124 8.64 5.74 -14.90
C GLY A 124 7.33 6.19 -14.24
N PHE A 125 6.20 5.98 -14.92
CA PHE A 125 4.88 6.25 -14.35
C PHE A 125 4.60 5.41 -13.11
N ILE A 126 4.82 4.09 -13.16
CA ILE A 126 4.60 3.20 -12.00
C ILE A 126 5.53 3.59 -10.85
N SER A 127 6.77 3.98 -11.16
CA SER A 127 7.71 4.49 -10.17
C SER A 127 7.17 5.73 -9.47
N ALA A 128 6.71 6.74 -10.22
CA ALA A 128 6.14 7.96 -9.66
C ALA A 128 4.91 7.66 -8.78
N VAL A 129 3.98 6.83 -9.26
CA VAL A 129 2.80 6.41 -8.49
C VAL A 129 3.20 5.71 -7.19
N SER A 130 4.21 4.84 -7.22
CA SER A 130 4.69 4.13 -6.03
C SER A 130 5.25 5.09 -4.96
N HIS A 131 5.97 6.14 -5.37
CA HIS A 131 6.44 7.16 -4.42
C HIS A 131 5.28 8.02 -3.88
N VAL A 132 4.29 8.36 -4.72
CA VAL A 132 3.07 9.04 -4.27
C VAL A 132 2.31 8.19 -3.25
N GLN A 133 2.16 6.89 -3.49
CA GLN A 133 1.53 5.97 -2.54
C GLN A 133 2.29 5.90 -1.21
N ALA A 134 3.63 5.87 -1.24
CA ALA A 134 4.44 5.95 -0.02
C ALA A 134 4.14 7.23 0.77
N ALA A 135 4.02 8.39 0.10
CA ALA A 135 3.65 9.65 0.75
C ALA A 135 2.21 9.62 1.32
N LEU A 136 1.25 9.03 0.59
CA LEU A 136 -0.13 8.87 1.06
C LEU A 136 -0.21 7.97 2.31
N ILE A 137 0.58 6.88 2.36
CA ILE A 137 0.69 6.02 3.56
C ILE A 137 1.19 6.82 4.75
N ILE A 138 2.21 7.66 4.57
CA ILE A 138 2.70 8.55 5.64
C ILE A 138 1.59 9.51 6.09
N GLY A 139 0.82 10.06 5.16
CA GLY A 139 -0.38 10.85 5.45
C GLY A 139 -1.42 10.08 6.27
N MET A 140 -1.64 8.81 5.96
CA MET A 140 -2.56 7.94 6.74
C MET A 140 -2.06 7.73 8.17
N VAL A 141 -0.74 7.59 8.37
CA VAL A 141 -0.14 7.49 9.71
C VAL A 141 -0.35 8.81 10.48
N ALA A 142 -0.12 9.95 9.83
CA ALA A 142 -0.35 11.27 10.44
C ALA A 142 -1.83 11.45 10.84
N ALA A 143 -2.78 11.11 9.97
CA ALA A 143 -4.21 11.16 10.28
C ALA A 143 -4.58 10.22 11.45
N ALA A 144 -3.98 9.03 11.51
CA ALA A 144 -4.20 8.10 12.62
C ALA A 144 -3.69 8.65 13.97
N VAL A 145 -2.53 9.31 13.97
CA VAL A 145 -1.98 9.97 15.18
C VAL A 145 -2.83 11.18 15.58
N ALA A 146 -3.25 12.01 14.62
CA ALA A 146 -4.12 13.16 14.88
C ALA A 146 -5.44 12.73 15.56
N MET A 147 -6.03 11.64 15.05
CA MET A 147 -7.26 11.05 15.60
C MET A 147 -7.08 10.61 17.07
N THR A 148 -5.96 9.96 17.42
CA THR A 148 -5.72 9.51 18.81
C THR A 148 -5.46 10.66 19.78
N ARG A 149 -5.09 11.84 19.26
CA ARG A 149 -4.93 13.08 20.04
C ARG A 149 -6.21 13.93 20.13
N GLY A 150 -7.34 13.44 19.60
CA GLY A 150 -8.63 14.14 19.65
C GLY A 150 -8.81 15.23 18.59
N LEU A 151 -7.90 15.34 17.61
CA LEU A 151 -8.14 16.23 16.48
C LEU A 151 -9.26 15.65 15.60
N GLY A 152 -10.20 16.51 15.20
CA GLY A 152 -11.30 16.13 14.31
C GLY A 152 -12.45 15.38 14.97
N SER A 153 -12.45 15.19 16.30
CA SER A 153 -13.67 14.79 17.02
C SER A 153 -14.60 15.98 17.18
N ARG A 154 -15.86 15.81 16.78
CA ARG A 154 -16.97 16.67 17.22
C ARG A 154 -17.51 16.18 18.55
#